data_AF-A0A924B365-F1
#
_entry.id   AF-A0A924B365-F1
#
_cell.length_a   1.000
_cell.length_b   1.000
_cell.length_c   1.000
_cell.angle_alpha   90.00
_cell.angle_beta   90.00
_cell.angle_gamma   90.00
#
_symmetry.space_group_name_H-M   'P 1'
#
loop_
_entity.id
_entity.type
_entity.pdbx_description
1 polymer ?
#
loop_
_entity_poly.entity_id
_entity_poly.type
_entity_poly.pdbx_seq_one_letter_code
_entity_poly.pdbx_strand_id
1 'polypeptide(L)' 'MIEIKCPTCGLLTIYSSENPSRPFCSERCKLIDLGQWADQTYKIPSAPVSIDTLIDIDDADEIEPKD' A
#
# COMPACT_ATOMS: atom_id res chain seq x y z
N MET A 1 -16.54 -8.21 -17.84
CA MET A 1 -15.06 -8.36 -17.86
C MET A 1 -14.50 -7.06 -17.29
N ILE A 2 -13.70 -7.12 -16.22
CA ILE A 2 -13.16 -5.93 -15.56
C ILE A 2 -11.75 -5.71 -16.10
N GLU A 3 -11.48 -4.52 -16.65
CA GLU A 3 -10.13 -4.12 -17.06
C GLU A 3 -9.52 -3.18 -16.02
N ILE A 4 -8.24 -3.36 -15.76
CA ILE A 4 -7.47 -2.54 -14.82
C ILE A 4 -6.12 -2.17 -15.42
N LYS A 5 -5.50 -1.10 -14.92
CA LYS A 5 -4.11 -0.78 -15.25
C LYS A 5 -3.17 -1.63 -14.42
N CYS A 6 -2.17 -2.23 -15.07
CA CYS A 6 -1.04 -2.87 -14.39
C CYS A 6 -0.34 -1.84 -13.49
N PRO A 7 -0.21 -2.07 -12.17
CA PRO A 7 0.41 -1.11 -11.26
C PRO A 7 1.87 -0.78 -11.61
N THR A 8 2.59 -1.73 -12.20
CA THR A 8 4.01 -1.60 -12.52
C THR A 8 4.29 -0.80 -13.79
N CYS A 9 3.48 -0.99 -14.84
CA CYS A 9 3.78 -0.43 -16.17
C CYS A 9 2.63 0.35 -16.82
N GLY A 10 1.44 0.36 -16.20
CA GLY A 10 0.28 1.13 -16.67
C GLY A 10 -0.52 0.50 -17.82
N LEU A 11 -0.05 -0.61 -18.41
CA LEU A 11 -0.77 -1.31 -19.48
C LEU A 11 -2.13 -1.83 -18.98
N LEU A 12 -3.18 -1.72 -19.81
CA LEU A 12 -4.47 -2.32 -19.49
C LEU A 12 -4.39 -3.84 -19.53
N THR A 13 -4.99 -4.50 -18.55
CA THR A 13 -5.05 -5.95 -18.43
C THR A 13 -6.41 -6.39 -17.88
N ILE A 14 -6.82 -7.60 -18.24
CA ILE A 14 -8.06 -8.20 -17.75
C ILE A 14 -7.86 -8.68 -16.31
N TYR A 15 -8.78 -8.31 -15.42
CA TYR A 15 -8.93 -8.87 -14.09
C TYR A 15 -9.84 -10.11 -14.16
N SER A 16 -9.22 -11.26 -14.45
CA SER A 16 -9.88 -12.57 -14.59
C SER A 16 -8.99 -13.67 -14.03
N SER A 17 -9.58 -14.79 -13.59
CA SER A 17 -8.83 -15.99 -13.19
C SER A 17 -7.88 -16.49 -14.28
N GLU A 18 -8.19 -16.22 -15.55
CA GLU A 18 -7.38 -16.55 -16.72
C GLU A 18 -6.05 -15.79 -16.78
N ASN A 19 -5.94 -14.63 -16.12
CA ASN A 19 -4.67 -13.96 -15.91
C ASN A 19 -4.08 -14.39 -14.55
N PRO A 20 -3.08 -15.29 -14.52
CA PRO A 20 -2.48 -15.77 -13.26
C PRO A 20 -1.65 -14.68 -12.57
N SER A 21 -1.22 -13.65 -13.30
CA SER A 21 -0.41 -12.56 -12.78
C SER A 21 -1.24 -11.34 -12.38
N ARG A 22 -2.58 -11.40 -12.38
CA ARG A 22 -3.44 -10.29 -11.93
C ARG A 22 -3.01 -9.79 -10.53
N PRO A 23 -2.98 -8.46 -10.26
CA PRO A 23 -3.43 -7.35 -11.11
C PRO A 23 -2.42 -6.90 -12.19
N PHE A 24 -1.30 -7.60 -12.34
CA PHE A 24 -0.24 -7.26 -13.29
C PHE A 24 -0.53 -7.84 -14.69
N CYS A 25 0.09 -7.23 -15.71
CA CYS A 25 -0.02 -7.72 -17.09
C CYS A 25 0.88 -8.94 -17.38
N SER A 26 1.84 -9.25 -16.50
CA SER A 26 2.78 -10.37 -16.66
C SER A 26 3.51 -10.69 -15.35
N GLU A 27 4.12 -11.88 -15.28
CA GLU A 27 4.96 -12.29 -14.15
C GLU A 27 6.16 -11.35 -13.94
N ARG A 28 6.72 -10.80 -15.03
CA ARG A 28 7.79 -9.80 -14.95
C ARG A 28 7.37 -8.57 -14.14
N CYS A 29 6.18 -8.04 -14.40
CA CYS A 29 5.68 -6.86 -13.68
C CYS A 29 5.43 -7.16 -12.20
N LYS A 30 4.86 -8.33 -11.90
CA LYS A 30 4.69 -8.81 -10.52
C LYS A 30 6.02 -8.90 -9.76
N LEU A 31 7.08 -9.43 -10.39
CA LEU A 31 8.40 -9.54 -9.76
C LEU A 31 9.08 -8.17 -9.57
N ILE A 32 8.88 -7.22 -10.49
CA ILE A 32 9.39 -5.86 -10.33
C ILE A 32 8.72 -5.16 -9.15
N ASP A 33 7.40 -5.28 -9.03
CA ASP A 33 6.64 -4.72 -7.91
C ASP A 33 7.14 -5.28 -6.57
N LEU A 34 7.31 -6.61 -6.50
CA LEU A 34 7.91 -7.27 -5.34
C LEU A 34 9.32 -6.75 -5.02
N GLY A 35 10.15 -6.53 -6.04
CA GLY A 35 11.47 -5.92 -5.89
C GLY A 35 11.41 -4.52 -5.29
N GLN A 36 10.49 -3.66 -5.76
CA GLN A 36 10.31 -2.30 -5.23
C GLN A 36 9.87 -2.30 -3.76
N TRP A 37 9.07 -3.29 -3.35
CA TRP A 37 8.75 -3.51 -1.94
C TRP A 37 9.99 -3.90 -1.13
N ALA A 38 10.76 -4.88 -1.61
CA ALA A 38 11.98 -5.32 -0.95
C ALA A 38 13.01 -4.20 -0.80
N ASP A 39 13.13 -3.35 -1.82
CA ASP A 39 14.04 -2.20 -1.87
C ASP A 39 13.50 -0.97 -1.12
N GLN A 40 12.34 -1.08 -0.46
CA GLN A 40 11.68 0.03 0.27
C GLN A 40 11.48 1.28 -0.60
N THR A 41 11.23 1.09 -1.89
CA THR A 41 10.98 2.18 -2.84
C THR A 41 9.60 2.80 -2.59
N TYR A 42 8.62 1.98 -2.19
CA TYR A 42 7.31 2.46 -1.78
C TYR A 42 7.37 3.05 -0.36
N LYS A 43 7.08 4.33 -0.26
CA LYS A 43 7.06 5.09 1.01
C LYS A 43 5.95 6.12 0.99
N ILE A 44 5.30 6.28 2.13
CA ILE A 44 4.31 7.33 2.36
C ILE A 44 5.04 8.48 3.04
N PRO A 45 5.10 9.68 2.42
CA PRO A 45 5.66 10.84 3.09
C PRO A 45 4.88 11.16 4.37
N SER A 46 5.59 11.36 5.47
CA SER A 46 4.99 11.81 6.74
C SER A 46 5.67 13.08 7.24
N ALA A 47 4.93 13.87 8.01
CA ALA A 47 5.53 14.92 8.82
C ALA A 47 6.50 14.28 9.83
N PRO A 48 7.58 14.98 10.23
CA PRO A 48 8.45 14.51 11.30
C PRO A 48 7.61 14.32 12.58
N VAL A 49 7.73 13.14 13.15
CA VAL A 49 7.03 12.80 14.39
C VAL A 49 7.86 13.33 15.55
N SER A 50 7.30 14.23 16.37
CA SER A 50 7.92 14.63 17.64
C SER A 50 7.50 13.66 18.73
N ILE A 51 8.33 13.53 19.76
CA ILE A 51 7.99 12.78 20.97
C ILE A 51 6.69 13.31 21.57
N ASP A 52 6.46 14.62 21.57
CA ASP A 52 5.20 15.23 22.05
C ASP A 52 3.96 14.75 21.29
N THR A 53 4.10 14.30 20.02
CA THR A 53 2.98 13.77 19.22
C THR A 53 2.74 12.28 19.48
N LEU A 54 3.68 11.57 20.11
CA LEU A 54 3.60 10.14 20.40
C LEU A 54 2.99 9.82 21.76
N ILE A 55 2.81 10.83 22.63
CA ILE A 55 2.38 10.65 24.03
C ILE A 55 0.90 10.26 24.13
N ASP A 56 0.09 10.47 23.09
CA ASP A 56 -1.36 10.24 23.15
C ASP A 56 -1.80 8.77 22.89
N ILE A 57 -0.88 7.79 22.84
CA ILE A 57 -1.20 6.39 22.46
C ILE A 57 -1.28 5.44 23.68
N ASP A 58 -0.75 5.84 24.85
CA ASP A 58 -0.71 4.96 26.03
C ASP A 58 -1.92 5.11 26.99
N ASP A 59 -2.83 6.08 26.77
CA ASP A 59 -4.03 6.29 27.61
C ASP A 59 -5.33 5.75 26.96
N ALA A 60 -5.29 4.52 26.42
CA ALA A 60 -6.48 3.86 25.87
C ALA A 60 -7.60 3.57 26.91
N ASP A 61 -7.33 3.80 28.20
CA ASP A 61 -8.27 3.59 29.30
C ASP A 61 -8.87 4.89 29.89
N GLU A 62 -8.47 6.09 29.44
CA GLU A 62 -8.95 7.37 30.01
C GLU A 62 -9.73 8.22 28.99
N ILE A 63 -10.82 7.67 28.45
CA ILE A 63 -11.87 8.51 27.83
C ILE A 63 -12.79 9.00 28.95
N GLU A 64 -12.36 10.01 29.70
CA GLU A 64 -13.30 10.74 30.57
C GLU A 64 -14.23 11.64 29.73
N PRO A 65 -15.55 11.62 29.99
CA PRO A 65 -16.48 12.51 29.34
C PRO A 65 -16.20 13.95 29.81
N LYS A 66 -15.94 14.86 28.86
CA LYS A 66 -15.87 16.29 29.16
C LYS A 66 -17.30 16.85 29.33
N ASP A 67 -17.59 17.35 30.52
CA ASP A 67 -18.79 18.14 30.85
C ASP A 67 -18.93 19.41 29.97
#